data_AF-A0A9D6G2I4-F1
#
_entry.id   AF-A0A9D6G2I4-F1
#
_cell.length_a   1.000
_cell.length_b   1.000
_cell.length_c   1.000
_cell.angle_alpha   90.00
_cell.angle_beta   90.00
_cell.angle_gamma   90.00
#
_symmetry.space_group_name_H-M   'P 1'
#
loop_
_entity.id
_entity.type
_entity.pdbx_description
1 polymer ?
#
loop_
_entity_poly.entity_id
_entity_poly.type
_entity_poly.pdbx_seq_one_letter_code
_entity_poly.pdbx_strand_id
1 'polypeptide(L)'
;MSRSAAVPLFVCYANCCRSVLACSLYRRLCGNAPALSAGFEPGERINDRAEGMLREWGIEAGGHRPSKLTRGLCARADALFVMAPAYLHRLLREHGEDLAHKAYLFADPFSLPLSFASGEYVVRDPSFDHRPTRELLQEFAWMRERVLQIRLALLGDGRKLVPASAYLDLCKSVDPAGH
;
A
#
# COMPACT_ATOMS: atom_id res chain seq x y z
N MET A 1 -25.25 15.38 -3.06
CA MET A 1 -23.93 15.58 -3.71
C MET A 1 -23.23 14.24 -3.74
N SER A 2 -23.00 13.65 -4.92
CA SER A 2 -22.18 12.44 -5.04
C SER A 2 -20.78 12.80 -4.56
N ARG A 3 -20.33 12.23 -3.43
CA ARG A 3 -18.93 12.35 -3.01
C ARG A 3 -18.09 11.76 -4.14
N SER A 4 -17.18 12.56 -4.72
CA SER A 4 -16.14 12.02 -5.60
C SER A 4 -15.48 10.85 -4.88
N ALA A 5 -15.32 9.72 -5.57
CA ALA A 5 -14.78 8.52 -4.96
C ALA A 5 -13.34 8.78 -4.47
N ALA A 6 -13.09 8.57 -3.18
CA ALA A 6 -11.77 8.78 -2.59
C ALA A 6 -10.69 7.95 -3.30
N VAL A 7 -9.55 8.57 -3.56
CA VAL A 7 -8.42 8.03 -4.32
C VAL A 7 -7.31 7.58 -3.35
N PRO A 8 -7.12 6.27 -3.12
CA PRO A 8 -6.00 5.77 -2.34
C PRO A 8 -4.68 5.83 -3.12
N LEU A 9 -3.58 6.06 -2.40
CA LEU A 9 -2.21 5.89 -2.88
C LEU A 9 -1.53 4.75 -2.11
N PHE A 10 -1.16 3.69 -2.82
CA PHE A 10 -0.40 2.57 -2.25
C PHE A 10 1.11 2.83 -2.39
N VAL A 11 1.87 2.65 -1.31
CA VAL A 11 3.29 3.02 -1.26
C VAL A 11 4.14 1.85 -0.77
N CYS A 12 5.11 1.43 -1.59
CA CYS A 12 6.16 0.50 -1.17
C CYS A 12 7.55 1.10 -1.46
N TYR A 13 8.61 0.29 -1.43
CA TYR A 13 9.95 0.76 -1.76
C TYR A 13 10.10 1.09 -3.25
N ALA A 14 10.02 0.08 -4.12
CA ALA A 14 10.38 0.23 -5.54
C ALA A 14 9.21 0.52 -6.48
N ASN A 15 7.96 0.47 -6.00
CA ASN A 15 6.76 0.46 -6.85
C ASN A 15 6.75 -0.61 -7.96
N CYS A 16 7.54 -1.67 -7.81
CA CYS A 16 7.61 -2.77 -8.77
C CYS A 16 6.78 -3.98 -8.34
N CYS A 17 6.39 -4.09 -7.06
CA CYS A 17 5.72 -5.27 -6.54
C CYS A 17 4.50 -4.97 -5.64
N ARG A 18 4.70 -4.85 -4.32
CA ARG A 18 3.62 -4.73 -3.32
C ARG A 18 2.60 -3.61 -3.61
N SER A 19 3.05 -2.38 -3.91
CA SER A 19 2.12 -1.26 -4.14
C SER A 19 1.38 -1.35 -5.47
N VAL A 20 1.99 -1.89 -6.53
CA VAL A 20 1.30 -2.12 -7.81
C VAL A 20 0.31 -3.28 -7.69
N LEU A 21 0.63 -4.34 -6.93
CA LEU A 21 -0.33 -5.42 -6.60
C LEU A 21 -1.59 -4.84 -5.94
N ALA A 22 -1.44 -4.07 -4.87
CA ALA A 22 -2.57 -3.47 -4.16
C ALA A 22 -3.38 -2.53 -5.06
N CYS A 23 -2.70 -1.67 -5.85
CA CYS A 23 -3.36 -0.73 -6.76
C CYS A 23 -4.17 -1.43 -7.85
N SER A 24 -3.58 -2.43 -8.51
CA SER A 24 -4.22 -3.20 -9.57
C SER A 24 -5.40 -4.03 -9.04
N LEU A 25 -5.24 -4.65 -7.86
CA LEU A 25 -6.33 -5.34 -7.18
C LEU A 25 -7.47 -4.39 -6.80
N TYR A 26 -7.16 -3.23 -6.22
CA TYR A 26 -8.17 -2.24 -5.83
C TYR A 26 -8.97 -1.78 -7.05
N ARG A 27 -8.30 -1.40 -8.15
CA ARG A 27 -8.97 -1.02 -9.40
C ARG A 27 -9.87 -2.14 -9.90
N ARG A 28 -9.35 -3.38 -10.00
CA ARG A 28 -10.12 -4.50 -10.54
C ARG A 28 -11.34 -4.85 -9.67
N LEU A 29 -11.17 -4.94 -8.36
CA LEU A 29 -12.19 -5.44 -7.44
C LEU A 29 -13.21 -4.36 -7.05
N CYS A 30 -12.85 -3.08 -7.18
CA CYS A 30 -13.71 -1.95 -6.79
C CYS A 30 -14.34 -1.25 -8.00
N GLY A 31 -14.67 -1.99 -9.06
CA GLY A 31 -15.38 -1.45 -10.23
C GLY A 31 -14.59 -0.40 -11.00
N ASN A 32 -13.28 -0.58 -11.16
CA ASN A 32 -12.35 0.36 -11.78
C ASN A 32 -12.25 1.71 -11.07
N ALA A 33 -12.50 1.75 -9.75
CA ALA A 33 -12.29 2.95 -8.94
C ALA A 33 -10.85 3.47 -9.08
N PRO A 34 -10.66 4.82 -9.11
CA PRO A 34 -9.34 5.41 -9.21
C PRO A 34 -8.47 5.03 -8.00
N ALA A 35 -7.22 4.70 -8.27
CA ALA A 35 -6.18 4.45 -7.27
C ALA A 35 -4.81 4.80 -7.86
N LEU A 36 -3.86 5.13 -6.99
CA LEU A 36 -2.49 5.47 -7.34
C LEU A 36 -1.53 4.49 -6.65
N SER A 37 -0.32 4.35 -7.21
CA SER A 37 0.77 3.65 -6.54
C SER A 37 2.09 4.37 -6.76
N ALA A 38 2.97 4.35 -5.77
CA ALA A 38 4.29 4.94 -5.87
C ALA A 38 5.32 4.18 -5.03
N GLY A 39 6.58 4.61 -5.15
CA GLY A 39 7.71 4.03 -4.44
C GLY A 39 8.70 5.10 -4.00
N PHE A 40 9.34 4.89 -2.86
CA PHE A 40 10.45 5.74 -2.41
C PHE A 40 11.60 5.73 -3.39
N GLU A 41 11.96 4.58 -3.94
CA GLU A 41 13.08 4.41 -4.88
C GLU A 41 12.64 3.52 -6.04
N PRO A 42 11.94 4.09 -7.04
CA PRO A 42 11.35 3.34 -8.12
C PRO A 42 12.36 2.47 -8.85
N GLY A 43 12.01 1.21 -9.09
CA GLY A 43 12.74 0.37 -10.05
C GLY A 43 12.37 0.72 -11.49
N GLU A 44 12.94 -0.01 -12.44
CA GLU A 44 12.78 0.31 -13.87
C GLU A 44 11.45 -0.17 -14.47
N ARG A 45 10.96 -1.33 -14.02
CA ARG A 45 9.75 -1.99 -14.53
C ARG A 45 9.00 -2.73 -13.43
N ILE A 46 7.77 -3.15 -13.71
CA ILE A 46 7.07 -4.09 -12.83
C ILE A 46 7.93 -5.35 -12.61
N ASN A 47 7.93 -5.89 -11.40
CA ASN A 47 8.64 -7.12 -11.08
C ASN A 47 7.86 -8.33 -11.62
N ASP A 48 8.56 -9.26 -12.24
CA ASP A 48 7.99 -10.46 -12.87
C ASP A 48 7.08 -11.27 -11.94
N ARG A 49 7.34 -11.26 -10.61
CA ARG A 49 6.46 -11.90 -9.61
C ARG A 49 5.12 -11.19 -9.47
N ALA A 50 5.12 -9.86 -9.44
CA ALA A 50 3.89 -9.09 -9.39
C ALA A 50 3.09 -9.22 -10.68
N GLU A 51 3.76 -9.14 -11.83
CA GLU A 51 3.14 -9.34 -13.13
C GLU A 51 2.53 -10.75 -13.26
N GLY A 52 3.29 -11.78 -12.86
CA GLY A 52 2.82 -13.16 -12.84
C GLY A 52 1.57 -13.33 -11.98
N MET A 53 1.56 -12.82 -10.75
CA MET A 53 0.39 -12.91 -9.87
C MET A 53 -0.83 -12.15 -10.41
N LEU A 54 -0.63 -10.95 -10.96
CA LEU A 54 -1.72 -10.17 -11.55
C LEU A 54 -2.33 -10.87 -12.76
N ARG A 55 -1.49 -11.44 -13.63
CA ARG A 55 -1.94 -12.21 -14.80
C ARG A 55 -2.77 -13.44 -14.41
N GLU A 56 -2.34 -14.19 -13.39
CA GLU A 56 -3.12 -15.32 -12.85
C GLU A 56 -4.48 -14.86 -12.25
N TRP A 57 -4.56 -13.64 -11.72
CA TRP A 57 -5.81 -13.02 -11.30
C TRP A 57 -6.62 -12.36 -12.44
N GLY A 58 -6.18 -12.52 -13.70
CA GLY A 58 -6.83 -11.93 -14.87
C GLY A 58 -6.72 -10.41 -14.95
N ILE A 59 -5.61 -9.85 -14.45
CA ILE A 59 -5.32 -8.42 -14.43
C ILE A 59 -4.05 -8.15 -15.25
N GLU A 60 -4.21 -7.42 -16.35
CA GLU A 60 -3.09 -6.97 -17.18
C GLU A 60 -2.39 -5.77 -16.53
N ALA A 61 -1.09 -5.88 -16.30
CA ALA A 61 -0.29 -4.85 -15.63
C ALA A 61 1.05 -4.53 -16.34
N GLY A 62 1.29 -5.07 -17.53
CA GLY A 62 2.53 -4.84 -18.29
C GLY A 62 2.76 -3.37 -18.68
N GLY A 63 1.70 -2.55 -18.70
CA GLY A 63 1.81 -1.10 -18.92
C GLY A 63 2.24 -0.29 -17.68
N HIS A 64 2.40 -0.92 -16.52
CA HIS A 64 2.78 -0.24 -15.29
C HIS A 64 4.21 0.31 -15.37
N ARG A 65 4.37 1.60 -15.06
CA ARG A 65 5.67 2.25 -14.92
C ARG A 65 5.87 2.64 -13.46
N PRO A 66 6.86 2.06 -12.75
CA PRO A 66 7.17 2.46 -11.39
C PRO A 66 7.37 3.97 -11.28
N SER A 67 6.73 4.58 -10.29
CA SER A 67 6.64 6.03 -10.13
C SER A 67 7.19 6.47 -8.78
N LYS A 68 8.01 7.53 -8.78
CA LYS A 68 8.59 8.12 -7.56
C LYS A 68 7.48 8.71 -6.71
N LEU A 69 7.51 8.40 -5.42
CA LEU A 69 6.69 9.05 -4.43
C LEU A 69 7.08 10.53 -4.36
N THR A 70 6.11 11.40 -4.62
CA THR A 70 6.30 12.85 -4.55
C THR A 70 5.23 13.46 -3.67
N ARG A 71 5.54 14.64 -3.13
CA ARG A 71 4.57 15.41 -2.36
C ARG A 71 3.29 15.73 -3.17
N GLY A 72 3.43 15.95 -4.48
CA GLY A 72 2.29 16.15 -5.38
C GLY A 72 1.37 14.93 -5.48
N LEU A 73 1.91 13.71 -5.50
CA LEU A 73 1.10 12.49 -5.41
C LEU A 73 0.40 12.36 -4.05
N CYS A 74 1.11 12.66 -2.96
CA CYS A 74 0.51 12.66 -1.61
C CYS A 74 -0.63 13.68 -1.49
N ALA A 75 -0.51 14.85 -2.13
CA ALA A 75 -1.55 15.88 -2.12
C ALA A 75 -2.80 15.46 -2.89
N ARG A 76 -2.63 14.77 -4.03
CA ARG A 76 -3.73 14.26 -4.87
C ARG A 76 -4.49 13.07 -4.27
N ALA A 77 -3.88 12.35 -3.32
CA ALA A 77 -4.48 11.19 -2.70
C ALA A 77 -5.26 11.56 -1.43
N ASP A 78 -6.41 10.92 -1.24
CA ASP A 78 -7.25 11.09 -0.05
C ASP A 78 -6.76 10.22 1.12
N ALA A 79 -6.09 9.11 0.83
CA ALA A 79 -5.51 8.21 1.81
C ALA A 79 -4.22 7.55 1.27
N LEU A 80 -3.22 7.38 2.14
CA LEU A 80 -1.93 6.75 1.83
C LEU A 80 -1.83 5.42 2.57
N PHE A 81 -1.62 4.33 1.86
CA PHE A 81 -1.47 2.99 2.42
C PHE A 81 -0.05 2.48 2.23
N VAL A 82 0.67 2.33 3.33
CA VAL A 82 2.11 2.07 3.35
C VAL A 82 2.42 0.64 3.77
N MET A 83 3.38 -0.01 3.11
CA MET A 83 3.60 -1.45 3.23
C MET A 83 4.39 -1.91 4.48
N ALA A 84 4.94 -1.00 5.28
CA ALA A 84 5.67 -1.32 6.49
C ALA A 84 5.77 -0.11 7.43
N PRO A 85 5.96 -0.31 8.76
CA PRO A 85 6.19 0.78 9.72
C PRO A 85 7.41 1.65 9.38
N ALA A 86 8.54 1.07 8.98
CA ALA A 86 9.73 1.82 8.58
C ALA A 86 9.45 2.76 7.40
N TYR A 87 8.69 2.28 6.40
CA TYR A 87 8.27 3.09 5.27
C TYR A 87 7.25 4.18 5.66
N LEU A 88 6.41 3.91 6.66
CA LEU A 88 5.49 4.92 7.18
C LEU A 88 6.27 6.04 7.88
N HIS A 89 7.27 5.70 8.69
CA HIS A 89 8.17 6.70 9.26
C HIS A 89 8.93 7.47 8.17
N ARG A 90 9.49 6.77 7.18
CA ARG A 90 10.17 7.40 6.03
C ARG A 90 9.26 8.37 5.28
N LEU A 91 8.01 8.01 5.02
CA LEU A 91 7.00 8.88 4.41
C LEU A 91 6.87 10.20 5.17
N LEU A 92 6.67 10.13 6.49
CA LEU A 92 6.46 11.30 7.32
C LEU A 92 7.71 12.17 7.42
N ARG A 93 8.89 11.55 7.51
CA ARG A 93 10.18 12.26 7.56
C ARG A 93 10.51 12.98 6.25
N GLU A 94 10.36 12.31 5.11
CA GLU A 94 10.81 12.84 3.81
C GLU A 94 9.77 13.71 3.12
N HIS A 95 8.48 13.48 3.40
CA HIS A 95 7.41 14.21 2.74
C HIS A 95 6.63 15.12 3.68
N GLY A 96 6.67 14.94 5.00
CA GLY A 96 6.06 15.82 6.00
C GLY A 96 5.13 15.08 6.97
N GLU A 97 5.29 15.36 8.26
CA GLU A 97 4.47 14.75 9.34
C GLU A 97 3.00 15.10 9.23
N ASP A 98 2.66 16.20 8.55
CA ASP A 98 1.28 16.58 8.31
C ASP A 98 0.52 15.51 7.52
N LEU A 99 1.16 14.60 6.79
CA LEU A 99 0.50 13.47 6.12
C LEU A 99 -0.04 12.41 7.09
N ALA A 100 0.37 12.44 8.37
CA ALA A 100 0.01 11.40 9.35
C ALA A 100 -1.50 11.25 9.54
N HIS A 101 -2.30 12.32 9.36
CA HIS A 101 -3.76 12.27 9.48
C HIS A 101 -4.45 11.42 8.39
N LYS A 102 -3.73 11.11 7.30
CA LYS A 102 -4.25 10.35 6.16
C LYS A 102 -3.30 9.24 5.68
N ALA A 103 -2.34 8.86 6.50
CA ALA A 103 -1.44 7.74 6.24
C ALA A 103 -1.77 6.55 7.14
N TYR A 104 -1.72 5.35 6.58
CA TYR A 104 -2.18 4.11 7.21
C TYR A 104 -1.24 2.96 6.86
N LEU A 105 -1.10 1.99 7.76
CA LEU A 105 -0.42 0.72 7.47
C LEU A 105 -1.33 -0.15 6.60
N PHE A 106 -0.86 -0.61 5.44
CA PHE A 106 -1.67 -1.47 4.56
C PHE A 106 -1.96 -2.84 5.20
N ALA A 107 -0.99 -3.40 5.91
CA ALA A 107 -1.11 -4.72 6.54
C ALA A 107 -2.30 -4.78 7.50
N ASP A 108 -2.54 -3.71 8.27
CA ASP A 108 -3.78 -3.51 9.02
C ASP A 108 -4.08 -2.01 9.32
N PRO A 109 -4.90 -1.34 8.49
CA PRO A 109 -5.23 0.07 8.68
C PRO A 109 -6.37 0.31 9.69
N PHE A 110 -6.89 -0.73 10.36
CA PHE A 110 -8.10 -0.63 11.20
C PHE A 110 -7.85 -0.78 12.70
N SER A 111 -6.63 -1.14 13.10
CA SER A 111 -6.28 -1.39 14.51
C SER A 111 -5.20 -0.40 14.95
N LEU A 112 -5.27 0.03 16.22
CA LEU A 112 -4.21 0.83 16.84
C LEU A 112 -3.02 -0.08 17.14
N PRO A 113 -1.83 0.16 16.55
CA PRO A 113 -0.66 -0.64 16.86
C PRO A 113 -0.19 -0.41 18.29
N LEU A 114 0.15 -1.49 18.99
CA LEU A 114 0.76 -1.44 20.33
C LEU A 114 2.29 -1.54 20.28
N SER A 115 2.81 -2.14 19.21
CA SER A 115 4.24 -2.30 18.93
C SER A 115 4.49 -2.38 17.42
N PHE A 116 5.76 -2.25 17.06
CA PHE A 116 6.30 -2.64 15.76
C PHE A 116 7.46 -3.62 15.96
N ALA A 117 7.18 -4.71 16.68
CA ALA A 117 8.14 -5.79 16.81
C ALA A 117 8.48 -6.40 15.44
N SER A 118 9.57 -7.15 15.37
CA SER A 118 10.12 -7.66 14.11
C SER A 118 9.05 -8.34 13.24
N GLY A 119 8.75 -7.75 12.08
CA GLY A 119 7.79 -8.27 11.09
C GLY A 119 6.34 -7.83 11.28
N GLU A 120 5.99 -7.16 12.39
CA GLU A 120 4.62 -6.67 12.60
C GLU A 120 4.26 -5.58 11.58
N TYR A 121 3.05 -5.69 11.03
CA TYR A 121 2.53 -4.78 10.01
C TYR A 121 3.38 -4.67 8.72
N VAL A 122 4.34 -5.57 8.51
CA VAL A 122 5.15 -5.64 7.30
C VAL A 122 4.45 -6.49 6.26
N VAL A 123 4.15 -5.90 5.11
CA VAL A 123 3.74 -6.65 3.93
C VAL A 123 4.98 -7.27 3.31
N ARG A 124 5.05 -8.61 3.37
CA ARG A 124 6.13 -9.40 2.80
C ARG A 124 6.37 -9.03 1.33
N ASP A 125 7.63 -8.92 0.93
CA ASP A 125 8.03 -8.66 -0.44
C ASP A 125 8.31 -9.97 -1.20
N PRO A 126 7.51 -10.34 -2.21
CA PRO A 126 7.74 -11.55 -2.98
C PRO A 126 8.75 -11.35 -4.13
N SER A 127 9.35 -10.16 -4.29
CA SER A 127 10.24 -9.84 -5.41
C SER A 127 11.42 -10.80 -5.61
N PHE A 128 11.91 -11.42 -4.52
CA PHE A 128 13.03 -12.37 -4.53
C PHE A 128 12.58 -13.80 -4.21
N ASP A 129 11.28 -14.06 -4.18
CA ASP A 129 10.77 -15.39 -3.92
C ASP A 129 10.98 -16.30 -5.14
N HIS A 130 11.43 -17.52 -4.91
CA HIS A 130 11.65 -18.52 -5.95
C HIS A 130 10.50 -19.54 -6.08
N ARG A 131 9.56 -19.56 -5.14
CA ARG A 131 8.41 -20.47 -5.17
C ARG A 131 7.54 -20.26 -6.42
N PRO A 132 6.79 -21.29 -6.84
CA PRO A 132 5.82 -21.18 -7.92
C PRO A 132 4.77 -20.11 -7.66
N THR A 133 4.30 -19.41 -8.70
CA THR A 133 3.30 -18.34 -8.60
C THR A 133 2.06 -18.78 -7.81
N ARG A 134 1.58 -20.02 -7.99
CA ARG A 134 0.41 -20.56 -7.26
C ARG A 134 0.52 -20.48 -5.73
N GLU A 135 1.71 -20.66 -5.19
CA GLU A 135 1.96 -20.59 -3.74
C GLU A 135 1.94 -19.14 -3.27
N LEU A 136 2.51 -18.24 -4.07
CA LEU A 136 2.41 -16.80 -3.83
C LEU A 136 0.95 -16.33 -3.90
N LEU A 137 0.13 -16.84 -4.82
CA LEU A 137 -1.28 -16.48 -4.89
C LEU A 137 -2.03 -16.81 -3.60
N GLN A 138 -1.76 -17.98 -3.00
CA GLN A 138 -2.37 -18.37 -1.73
C GLN A 138 -1.93 -17.43 -0.60
N GLU A 139 -0.63 -17.16 -0.52
CA GLU A 139 -0.06 -16.30 0.52
C GLU A 139 -0.49 -14.83 0.38
N PHE A 140 -0.69 -14.32 -0.83
CA PHE A 140 -1.08 -12.94 -1.10
C PHE A 140 -2.59 -12.76 -1.33
N ALA A 141 -3.38 -13.82 -1.23
CA ALA A 141 -4.84 -13.77 -1.40
C ALA A 141 -5.51 -12.76 -0.45
N TRP A 142 -4.98 -12.60 0.77
CA TRP A 142 -5.50 -11.67 1.76
C TRP A 142 -5.47 -10.21 1.29
N MET A 143 -4.58 -9.84 0.37
CA MET A 143 -4.54 -8.47 -0.17
C MET A 143 -5.82 -8.11 -0.92
N ARG A 144 -6.49 -9.10 -1.54
CA ARG A 144 -7.77 -8.91 -2.25
C ARG A 144 -8.86 -8.48 -1.29
N GLU A 145 -8.94 -9.15 -0.15
CA GLU A 145 -9.87 -8.80 0.92
C GLU A 145 -9.51 -7.42 1.52
N ARG A 146 -8.22 -7.17 1.76
CA ARG A 146 -7.77 -5.88 2.32
C ARG A 146 -8.16 -4.69 1.44
N VAL A 147 -8.03 -4.78 0.11
CA VAL A 147 -8.41 -3.67 -0.78
C VAL A 147 -9.92 -3.43 -0.81
N LEU A 148 -10.75 -4.48 -0.68
CA LEU A 148 -12.21 -4.35 -0.55
C LEU A 148 -12.60 -3.69 0.77
N GLN A 149 -11.96 -4.09 1.88
CA GLN A 149 -12.18 -3.46 3.18
C GLN A 149 -11.77 -1.99 3.18
N ILE A 150 -10.63 -1.65 2.56
CA ILE A 150 -10.20 -0.26 2.35
C ILE A 150 -11.23 0.50 1.53
N ARG A 151 -11.79 -0.10 0.46
CA ARG A 151 -12.83 0.54 -0.35
C ARG A 151 -14.06 0.88 0.48
N LEU A 152 -14.57 -0.07 1.26
CA LEU A 152 -15.73 0.16 2.13
C LEU A 152 -15.45 1.26 3.14
N ALA A 153 -14.26 1.25 3.77
CA ALA A 153 -13.87 2.28 4.72
C ALA A 153 -13.80 3.68 4.08
N LEU A 154 -13.25 3.79 2.86
CA LEU A 154 -13.18 5.04 2.11
C LEU A 154 -14.55 5.53 1.61
N LEU A 155 -15.53 4.63 1.43
CA LEU A 155 -16.92 4.99 1.14
C LEU A 155 -17.70 5.42 2.39
N GLY A 156 -17.19 5.10 3.58
CA GLY A 156 -17.88 5.33 4.86
C GLY A 156 -18.78 4.17 5.30
N ASP A 157 -18.81 3.07 4.54
CA ASP A 157 -19.63 1.88 4.80
C ASP A 157 -18.86 0.78 5.55
N GLY A 158 -17.57 1.00 5.82
CA GLY A 158 -16.66 0.02 6.42
C GLY A 158 -16.14 0.39 7.80
N ARG A 159 -15.20 -0.42 8.30
CA ARG A 159 -14.48 -0.16 9.54
C ARG A 159 -13.74 1.18 9.46
N LYS A 160 -13.71 1.91 10.58
CA LYS A 160 -12.95 3.16 10.69
C LYS A 160 -11.46 2.91 10.54
N LEU A 161 -10.79 3.69 9.69
CA LEU A 161 -9.34 3.65 9.56
C LEU A 161 -8.67 4.32 10.76
N VAL A 162 -7.51 3.80 11.18
CA VAL A 162 -6.68 4.35 12.25
C VAL A 162 -5.45 5.04 11.64
N PRO A 163 -5.46 6.38 11.57
CA PRO A 163 -4.38 7.12 10.92
C PRO A 163 -3.11 7.10 11.76
N ALA A 164 -1.96 7.24 11.11
CA ALA A 164 -0.64 7.32 11.74
C ALA A 164 -0.54 8.42 12.81
N SER A 165 -1.36 9.48 12.71
CA SER A 165 -1.44 10.52 13.74
C SER A 165 -1.89 10.00 15.11
N ALA A 166 -2.54 8.83 15.19
CA ALA A 166 -2.95 8.20 16.44
C ALA A 166 -1.82 7.43 17.15
N TYR A 167 -0.71 7.15 16.45
CA TYR A 167 0.42 6.36 16.94
C TYR A 167 1.77 6.93 16.45
N LEU A 168 1.85 8.27 16.38
CA LEU A 168 2.99 8.95 15.76
C LEU A 168 4.31 8.70 16.50
N ASP A 169 4.29 8.66 17.82
CA ASP A 169 5.49 8.39 18.64
C ASP A 169 6.03 6.97 18.38
N LEU A 170 5.13 6.00 18.22
CA LEU A 170 5.50 4.63 17.86
C LEU A 170 6.06 4.56 16.43
N CYS A 171 5.53 5.33 15.48
CA CYS A 171 6.13 5.42 14.14
C CYS A 171 7.58 5.94 14.21
N LYS A 172 7.84 6.95 15.05
CA LYS A 172 9.16 7.57 15.21
C LYS A 172 10.19 6.64 15.87
N SER A 173 9.75 5.59 16.57
CA SER A 173 10.66 4.62 17.21
C SER A 173 11.25 3.58 16.25
N VAL A 174 10.76 3.50 15.01
CA VAL A 174 11.24 2.55 14.00
C VAL A 174 12.32 3.19 13.15
N ASP A 175 13.40 2.47 12.83
CA ASP A 175 14.38 2.97 11.87
C ASP A 175 13.74 3.12 10.47
N PRO A 176 13.67 4.34 9.90
CA PRO A 176 13.09 4.56 8.57
C PRO A 176 13.93 3.95 7.43
N ALA A 177 15.17 3.52 7.70
CA ALA A 177 16.01 2.76 6.78
C ALA A 177 15.87 1.23 6.92
N GLY A 178 15.06 0.75 7.88
CA GLY A 178 14.77 -0.67 8.04
C GLY A 178 14.01 -1.24 6.83
N HIS A 179 14.51 -2.35 6.28
CA HIS A 179 13.91 -3.09 5.16
C HIS A 179 13.34 -4.41 5.62
#